data_AF-U5VV28-F1
#
_entry.id   AF-U5VV28-F1
#
_cell.length_a   1.000
_cell.length_b   1.000
_cell.length_c   1.000
_cell.angle_alpha   90.00
_cell.angle_beta   90.00
_cell.angle_gamma   90.00
#
_symmetry.space_group_name_H-M   'P 1'
#
loop_
_entity.id
_entity.type
_entity.pdbx_description
1 polymer ?
#
loop_
_entity_poly.entity_id
_entity_poly.type
_entity_poly.pdbx_seq_one_letter_code
_entity_poly.pdbx_strand_id
1 'polypeptide(L)'
;MTHLPSDVRRSLRMFAFFVGNGTVDVELLGDIDYRADLLEFGSDLERVFTIFANVLEVDEFGTVTNHDHAQRRAAQWIRSSVDPDYEPEPPFEDWEFELP
;
A
#
# COMPACT_ATOMS: atom_id res chain seq x y z
N MET A 1 24.22 -11.37 9.09
CA MET A 1 23.01 -10.54 8.87
C MET A 1 22.02 -11.40 8.11
N THR A 2 20.83 -11.59 8.65
CA THR A 2 19.73 -12.24 7.95
C THR A 2 18.98 -11.17 7.14
N HIS A 3 18.81 -11.41 5.85
CA HIS A 3 17.98 -10.55 5.00
C HIS A 3 16.49 -10.80 5.32
N LEU A 4 15.60 -9.87 4.93
CA LEU A 4 14.16 -10.11 4.91
C LEU A 4 13.84 -11.41 4.13
N PRO A 5 12.79 -12.17 4.49
CA PRO A 5 12.34 -13.34 3.72
C PRO A 5 12.15 -13.03 2.23
N SER A 6 12.37 -14.03 1.36
CA SER A 6 12.28 -13.83 -0.09
C SER A 6 10.92 -13.32 -0.55
N ASP A 7 9.84 -13.81 0.07
CA ASP A 7 8.48 -13.41 -0.29
C ASP A 7 8.17 -11.99 0.14
N VAL A 8 8.66 -11.57 1.32
CA VAL A 8 8.56 -10.16 1.77
C VAL A 8 9.29 -9.23 0.79
N ARG A 9 10.52 -9.57 0.40
CA ARG A 9 11.28 -8.78 -0.59
C ARG A 9 10.57 -8.72 -1.95
N ARG A 10 9.97 -9.85 -2.38
CA ARG A 10 9.20 -9.93 -3.63
C ARG A 10 7.95 -9.05 -3.55
N SER A 11 7.20 -9.14 -2.45
CA SER A 11 6.00 -8.37 -2.17
C SER A 11 6.29 -6.87 -2.21
N LEU A 12 7.31 -6.42 -1.47
CA LEU A 12 7.74 -5.02 -1.46
C LEU A 12 8.15 -4.50 -2.84
N ARG A 13 8.98 -5.28 -3.56
CA ARG A 13 9.40 -4.91 -4.92
C ARG A 13 8.22 -4.83 -5.88
N MET A 14 7.26 -5.75 -5.77
CA MET A 14 6.08 -5.76 -6.63
C MET A 14 5.16 -4.59 -6.34
N PHE A 15 4.93 -4.29 -5.06
CA PHE A 15 4.14 -3.12 -4.65
C PHE A 15 4.77 -1.81 -5.14
N ALA A 16 6.08 -1.64 -4.96
CA ALA A 16 6.81 -0.47 -5.49
C ALA A 16 6.71 -0.37 -7.03
N PHE A 17 6.72 -1.51 -7.73
CA PHE A 17 6.49 -1.56 -9.17
C PHE A 17 5.09 -1.05 -9.53
N PHE A 18 4.05 -1.46 -8.81
CA PHE A 18 2.68 -0.98 -9.06
C PHE A 18 2.52 0.51 -8.76
N VAL A 19 3.08 1.00 -7.66
CA VAL A 19 3.09 2.44 -7.33
C VAL A 19 3.74 3.25 -8.45
N GLY A 20 4.93 2.86 -8.91
CA GLY A 20 5.64 3.58 -9.96
C GLY A 20 4.95 3.55 -11.33
N ASN A 21 4.22 2.47 -11.63
CA ASN A 21 3.49 2.33 -12.89
C ASN A 21 2.06 2.89 -12.84
N GLY A 22 1.54 3.29 -11.68
CA GLY A 22 0.15 3.78 -11.56
C GLY A 22 -0.87 2.65 -11.67
N THR A 23 -0.49 1.44 -11.25
CA THR A 23 -1.30 0.22 -11.40
C THR A 23 -1.61 -0.44 -10.06
N VAL A 24 -1.52 0.32 -8.96
CA VAL A 24 -2.00 -0.14 -7.66
C VAL A 24 -3.50 -0.32 -7.77
N ASP A 25 -3.98 -1.55 -7.60
CA ASP A 25 -5.40 -1.90 -7.59
C ASP A 25 -6.24 -1.19 -8.69
N VAL A 26 -6.06 -1.65 -9.93
CA VAL A 26 -6.72 -1.07 -11.11
C VAL A 26 -8.25 -1.09 -11.05
N GLU A 27 -8.85 -1.96 -10.23
CA GLU A 27 -10.30 -1.97 -10.02
C GLU A 27 -10.76 -0.74 -9.22
N LEU A 28 -9.93 -0.27 -8.28
CA LEU A 28 -10.24 0.87 -7.43
C LEU A 28 -9.74 2.21 -7.99
N LEU A 29 -8.55 2.20 -8.61
CA LEU A 29 -7.82 3.40 -9.03
C LEU A 29 -7.71 3.56 -10.55
N GLY A 30 -8.28 2.66 -11.36
CA GLY A 30 -8.03 2.60 -12.81
C GLY A 30 -8.33 3.88 -13.59
N ASP A 31 -9.25 4.72 -13.09
CA ASP A 31 -9.64 5.99 -13.72
C ASP A 31 -9.01 7.22 -13.04
N ILE A 32 -8.07 7.02 -12.11
CA ILE A 32 -7.45 8.07 -11.29
C ILE A 32 -5.94 8.14 -11.58
N ASP A 33 -5.46 9.26 -12.11
CA ASP A 33 -4.01 9.50 -12.23
C ASP A 33 -3.47 10.16 -10.95
N TYR A 34 -3.24 9.35 -9.92
CA TYR A 34 -2.82 9.80 -8.58
C TYR A 34 -1.31 10.05 -8.45
N ARG A 35 -0.49 9.66 -9.44
CA ARG A 35 0.97 9.61 -9.28
C ARG A 35 1.61 10.98 -9.13
N ALA A 36 1.09 11.99 -9.84
CA ALA A 36 1.64 13.34 -9.76
C ALA A 36 1.52 13.88 -8.33
N ASP A 37 0.34 13.73 -7.73
CA ASP A 37 0.05 14.17 -6.37
C ASP A 37 0.79 13.31 -5.33
N LEU A 38 0.75 11.98 -5.48
CA LEU A 38 1.41 11.03 -4.58
C LEU A 38 2.93 11.24 -4.49
N LEU A 39 3.55 11.71 -5.58
CA LEU A 39 5.00 11.94 -5.66
C LEU A 39 5.39 13.40 -5.46
N GLU A 40 4.43 14.32 -5.30
CA GLU A 40 4.71 15.73 -5.02
C GLU A 40 5.37 15.88 -3.65
N PHE A 41 4.80 15.23 -2.63
CA PHE A 41 5.32 15.24 -1.27
C PHE A 41 5.66 13.84 -0.79
N GLY A 42 6.86 13.67 -0.22
CA GLY A 42 7.32 12.39 0.30
C GLY A 42 6.45 11.82 1.43
N SER A 43 5.65 12.64 2.12
CA SER A 43 4.73 12.21 3.17
C SER A 43 3.63 11.28 2.66
N ASP A 44 3.15 11.50 1.44
CA ASP A 44 2.06 10.70 0.88
C ASP A 44 2.59 9.34 0.42
N LEU A 45 3.77 9.35 -0.18
CA LEU A 45 4.49 8.12 -0.48
C LEU A 45 4.85 7.33 0.79
N GLU A 46 5.33 8.00 1.85
CA GLU A 46 5.58 7.38 3.16
C GLU A 46 4.30 6.71 3.67
N ARG A 47 3.18 7.43 3.66
CA ARG A 47 1.89 6.91 4.11
C ARG A 47 1.45 5.65 3.35
N VAL A 48 1.56 5.65 2.03
CA VAL A 48 1.23 4.49 1.18
C VAL A 48 2.07 3.26 1.56
N PHE A 49 3.37 3.45 1.81
CA PHE A 49 4.25 2.36 2.21
C PHE A 49 4.04 1.93 3.67
N THR A 50 3.71 2.85 4.57
CA THR A 50 3.35 2.54 5.96
C THR A 50 2.14 1.63 6.02
N ILE A 51 1.05 1.99 5.34
CA ILE A 51 -0.17 1.18 5.30
C ILE A 51 0.12 -0.20 4.71
N PHE A 52 0.80 -0.25 3.56
CA PHE A 52 1.14 -1.52 2.93
C PHE A 52 1.99 -2.41 3.86
N ALA A 53 3.02 -1.85 4.50
CA ALA A 53 3.92 -2.60 5.36
C ALA A 53 3.25 -3.07 6.66
N ASN A 54 2.42 -2.22 7.27
CA ASN A 54 1.74 -2.55 8.52
C ASN A 54 0.68 -3.65 8.27
N VAL A 55 -0.08 -3.55 7.18
CA VAL A 55 -1.14 -4.54 6.85
C VAL A 55 -0.54 -5.86 6.34
N LEU A 56 0.70 -5.87 5.84
CA LEU A 56 1.30 -7.06 5.27
C LEU A 56 1.51 -8.16 6.33
N GLU A 57 0.78 -9.26 6.18
CA GLU A 57 0.92 -10.45 7.00
C GLU A 57 2.01 -11.37 6.46
N VAL A 58 2.81 -11.88 7.38
CA VAL A 58 3.89 -12.83 7.11
C VAL A 58 3.75 -13.99 8.08
N ASP A 59 3.69 -15.21 7.57
CA ASP A 59 3.59 -16.42 8.39
C ASP A 59 4.92 -16.80 9.06
N GLU A 60 4.90 -17.86 9.86
CA GLU A 60 6.08 -18.37 10.58
C GLU A 60 7.22 -18.86 9.66
N PHE A 61 6.93 -19.10 8.38
CA PHE A 61 7.91 -19.52 7.37
C PHE A 61 8.47 -18.34 6.57
N GLY A 62 8.00 -17.11 6.82
CA GLY A 62 8.41 -15.92 6.08
C GLY A 62 7.67 -15.74 4.75
N THR A 63 6.53 -16.40 4.58
CA THR A 63 5.68 -16.29 3.39
C THR A 63 4.60 -15.24 3.61
N VAL A 64 4.38 -14.41 2.59
CA VAL A 64 3.35 -13.37 2.58
C VAL A 64 2.00 -14.01 2.28
N THR A 65 1.01 -13.77 3.15
CA THR A 65 -0.31 -14.43 3.06
C THR A 65 -1.41 -13.53 2.50
N ASN A 66 -1.23 -12.20 2.52
CA ASN A 66 -2.30 -11.24 2.24
C ASN A 66 -1.91 -10.07 1.31
N HIS A 67 -0.95 -10.26 0.39
CA HIS A 67 -0.40 -9.20 -0.48
C HIS A 67 -1.48 -8.32 -1.13
N ASP A 68 -2.50 -8.93 -1.74
CA ASP A 68 -3.56 -8.20 -2.45
C ASP A 68 -4.41 -7.35 -1.48
N HIS A 69 -4.59 -7.82 -0.25
CA HIS A 69 -5.30 -7.08 0.79
C HIS A 69 -4.48 -5.85 1.24
N ALA A 70 -3.20 -6.04 1.56
CA ALA A 70 -2.30 -4.93 1.91
C ALA A 70 -2.21 -3.89 0.78
N GLN A 71 -2.15 -4.33 -0.47
CA GLN A 71 -2.21 -3.46 -1.64
C GLN A 71 -3.54 -2.69 -1.72
N ARG A 72 -4.68 -3.40 -1.58
CA ARG A 72 -6.02 -2.77 -1.59
C ARG A 72 -6.12 -1.71 -0.49
N ARG A 73 -5.65 -1.96 0.74
CA ARG A 73 -5.67 -0.97 1.82
C ARG A 73 -4.90 0.30 1.46
N ALA A 74 -3.69 0.17 0.91
CA ALA A 74 -2.93 1.32 0.43
C ALA A 74 -3.66 2.04 -0.72
N ALA A 75 -4.31 1.32 -1.63
CA ALA A 75 -5.11 1.88 -2.72
C ALA A 75 -6.32 2.68 -2.20
N GLN A 76 -6.99 2.19 -1.16
CA GLN A 76 -8.11 2.88 -0.53
C GLN A 76 -7.65 4.22 0.08
N TRP A 77 -6.43 4.27 0.63
CA TRP A 77 -5.89 5.53 1.13
C TRP A 77 -5.59 6.51 -0.01
N ILE A 78 -4.93 6.03 -1.08
CA ILE A 78 -4.68 6.83 -2.29
C ILE A 78 -5.99 7.40 -2.85
N ARG A 79 -7.06 6.60 -2.90
CA ARG A 79 -8.35 7.10 -3.36
C ARG A 79 -8.90 8.17 -2.43
N SER A 80 -8.85 7.95 -1.11
CA SER A 80 -9.35 8.93 -0.13
C SER A 80 -8.56 10.25 -0.14
N SER A 81 -7.31 10.26 -0.61
CA SER A 81 -6.52 11.50 -0.70
C SER A 81 -6.87 12.37 -1.90
N VAL A 82 -7.53 11.80 -2.93
CA VAL A 82 -7.90 12.52 -4.17
C VAL A 82 -9.42 12.66 -4.37
N ASP A 83 -10.21 11.76 -3.79
CA ASP A 83 -11.68 11.72 -3.87
C ASP A 83 -12.25 11.92 -2.45
N PRO A 84 -12.68 13.15 -2.08
CA PRO A 84 -13.16 13.44 -0.73
C PRO A 84 -14.51 12.78 -0.42
N ASP A 85 -15.23 12.28 -1.42
CA ASP A 85 -16.49 11.55 -1.25
C ASP A 85 -16.25 10.03 -1.08
N TYR A 86 -15.01 9.57 -1.20
CA TYR A 86 -14.66 8.17 -1.01
C TYR A 86 -14.37 7.85 0.47
N GLU A 87 -15.17 6.93 1.01
CA GLU A 87 -14.96 6.38 2.35
C GLU A 87 -14.47 4.92 2.27
N PRO A 88 -13.30 4.59 2.88
CA PRO A 88 -12.83 3.22 2.94
C PRO A 88 -13.73 2.36 3.82
N GLU A 89 -14.12 1.19 3.32
CA GLU A 89 -14.83 0.17 4.09
C GLU A 89 -13.97 -1.12 4.14
N PRO A 90 -13.58 -1.60 5.33
CA PRO A 90 -13.76 -0.94 6.63
C PRO A 90 -12.94 0.35 6.75
N PRO A 91 -13.32 1.26 7.68
CA PRO A 91 -12.51 2.41 8.03
C PRO A 91 -11.08 2.01 8.40
N PHE A 92 -10.12 2.93 8.24
CA PHE A 92 -8.76 2.68 8.68
C PHE A 92 -8.67 2.54 10.20
N GLU A 93 -7.92 1.54 10.65
CA GLU A 93 -7.54 1.42 12.04
C GLU A 93 -6.26 2.25 12.30
N ASP A 94 -6.12 2.81 13.50
CA ASP A 94 -5.00 3.71 13.82
C ASP A 94 -3.63 3.05 13.59
N TRP A 95 -3.52 1.74 13.82
CA TRP A 95 -2.28 0.99 13.64
C TRP A 95 -1.83 0.88 12.18
N GLU A 96 -2.76 0.99 11.21
CA GLU A 96 -2.41 1.00 9.78
C GLU A 96 -1.57 2.25 9.41
N PHE A 97 -1.54 3.24 10.29
CA PHE A 97 -0.86 4.52 10.12
C PHE A 97 0.37 4.72 11.01
N GLU A 98 0.64 3.81 11.94
CA GLU A 98 1.74 3.93 12.89
C GLU A 98 3.10 3.84 12.20
N LEU A 99 3.97 4.81 12.49
CA LEU A 99 5.38 4.79 12.07
C LEU A 99 6.22 4.07 13.14
N PRO A 100 7.02 3.06 12.78
CA PRO A 100 7.88 2.33 13.71
C PRO A 100 9.14 3.08 14.18
#